data_AF-A0A0S8EN39-F1
#
_entry.id   AF-A0A0S8EN39-F1
#
_cell.length_a   1.000
_cell.length_b   1.000
_cell.length_c   1.000
_cell.angle_alpha   90.00
_cell.angle_beta   90.00
_cell.angle_gamma   90.00
#
_symmetry.space_group_name_H-M   'P 1'
#
loop_
_entity.id
_entity.type
_entity.pdbx_description
1 polymer ?
#
loop_
_entity_poly.entity_id
_entity_poly.type
_entity_poly.pdbx_seq_one_letter_code
_entity_poly.pdbx_strand_id
1 'polypeptide(L)'
;MEGVCVDTHCHLTDDRLRNQVAAVLARARGAGVMAVVTAASDPPDAAAAAALARQYGCVYFTAGVHPHQAKQAGEGYLDRIEELAAADENVAIGEIGLDYHYDFSPRDVQRRVFAEQLELAKRLGKPVVIHTREAFEDTLAILREAAPPGEKIVFHSYTGDAAGVRRVLDLGAYVGFSGIATFNKSDSIRRAAAVVGDDRILVETDAPYLSPEQLRKMRTNEPANVVHVAECLAAVRRTTLKDFGELTTTNAVRLFGLDISP
;
A
#
# COMPACT_ATOMS: atom_id res chain seq x y z
N MET A 1 -22.71 10.34 3.07
CA MET A 1 -22.19 9.21 2.28
C MET A 1 -21.90 8.11 3.29
N GLU A 2 -22.54 6.95 3.13
CA GLU A 2 -22.12 5.74 3.84
C GLU A 2 -20.66 5.43 3.47
N GLY A 3 -19.87 4.84 4.36
CA GLY A 3 -18.42 4.63 4.15
C GLY A 3 -18.14 3.90 2.84
N VAL A 4 -17.17 4.37 2.06
CA VAL A 4 -16.97 3.93 0.67
C VAL A 4 -15.62 3.25 0.47
N CYS A 5 -14.54 3.58 1.17
CA CYS A 5 -13.24 2.94 0.88
C CYS A 5 -12.32 2.87 2.10
N VAL A 6 -11.33 1.98 2.03
CA VAL A 6 -10.09 2.05 2.80
C VAL A 6 -9.00 2.57 1.89
N ASP A 7 -8.21 3.54 2.35
CA ASP A 7 -6.96 3.90 1.70
C ASP A 7 -5.86 2.95 2.17
N THR A 8 -5.48 1.98 1.33
CA THR A 8 -4.56 0.91 1.74
C THR A 8 -3.10 1.31 1.74
N HIS A 9 -2.75 2.52 1.30
CA HIS A 9 -1.37 3.00 1.29
C HIS A 9 -1.30 4.54 1.30
N CYS A 10 -0.85 5.11 2.40
CA CYS A 10 -0.59 6.55 2.57
C CYS A 10 0.63 6.76 3.48
N HIS A 11 1.31 7.90 3.41
CA HIS A 11 2.43 8.25 4.28
C HIS A 11 2.04 9.44 5.18
N LEU A 12 1.20 9.19 6.20
CA LEU A 12 0.71 10.25 7.09
C LEU A 12 1.82 10.92 7.93
N THR A 13 2.94 10.22 8.12
CA THR A 13 4.13 10.68 8.82
C THR A 13 5.01 11.61 7.99
N ASP A 14 4.77 11.72 6.67
CA ASP A 14 5.49 12.64 5.78
C ASP A 14 5.33 14.09 6.25
N ASP A 15 6.41 14.88 6.15
CA ASP A 15 6.48 16.28 6.56
C ASP A 15 5.33 17.15 6.01
N ARG A 16 4.81 16.82 4.82
CA ARG A 16 3.69 17.53 4.17
C ARG A 16 2.33 17.27 4.84
N LEU A 17 2.20 16.18 5.60
CA LEU A 17 0.95 15.75 6.23
C LEU A 17 1.02 15.72 7.77
N ARG A 18 2.17 15.38 8.36
CA ARG A 18 2.32 15.08 9.79
C ARG A 18 1.83 16.18 10.74
N ASN A 19 1.91 17.44 10.32
CA ASN A 19 1.49 18.59 11.12
C ASN A 19 -0.02 18.89 11.03
N GLN A 20 -0.76 18.16 10.19
CA GLN A 20 -2.17 18.40 9.92
C GLN A 20 -3.00 17.11 9.85
N VAL A 21 -2.51 16.01 10.43
CA VAL A 21 -3.14 14.68 10.37
C VAL A 21 -4.62 14.72 10.80
N ALA A 22 -4.95 15.40 11.89
CA ALA A 22 -6.34 15.53 12.35
C ALA A 22 -7.26 16.13 11.28
N ALA A 23 -6.82 17.19 10.59
CA ALA A 23 -7.61 17.84 9.55
C ALA A 23 -7.68 16.99 8.27
N VAL A 24 -6.59 16.30 7.93
CA VAL A 24 -6.51 15.35 6.80
C VAL A 24 -7.48 14.19 7.01
N LEU A 25 -7.47 13.57 8.19
CA LEU A 25 -8.37 12.47 8.53
C LEU A 25 -9.84 12.93 8.61
N ALA A 26 -10.10 14.15 9.08
CA ALA A 26 -11.45 14.71 9.06
C ALA A 26 -12.00 14.86 7.63
N ARG A 27 -11.17 15.30 6.67
CA ARG A 27 -11.54 15.34 5.25
C ARG A 27 -11.73 13.94 4.67
N ALA A 28 -10.85 13.01 5.01
CA ALA A 28 -10.96 11.61 4.58
C ALA A 28 -12.29 10.99 5.03
N ARG A 29 -12.63 11.15 6.31
CA ARG A 29 -13.93 10.72 6.86
C ARG A 29 -15.11 11.41 6.17
N GLY A 30 -15.00 12.71 5.90
CA GLY A 30 -16.02 13.46 5.17
C GLY A 30 -16.26 12.97 3.73
N ALA A 31 -15.21 12.44 3.09
CA ALA A 31 -15.28 11.79 1.78
C ALA A 31 -15.76 10.33 1.83
N GLY A 32 -15.96 9.75 3.02
CA GLY A 32 -16.36 8.35 3.19
C GLY A 32 -15.20 7.37 3.32
N VAL A 33 -13.96 7.82 3.56
CA VAL A 33 -12.84 6.94 3.86
C VAL A 33 -12.98 6.40 5.29
N MET A 34 -13.00 5.09 5.43
CA MET A 34 -13.28 4.38 6.69
C MET A 34 -12.02 4.17 7.52
N ALA A 35 -10.93 3.81 6.85
CA ALA A 35 -9.63 3.62 7.46
C ALA A 35 -8.51 4.01 6.49
N VAL A 36 -7.33 4.28 7.05
CA VAL A 36 -6.10 4.57 6.33
C VAL A 36 -5.00 3.67 6.85
N VAL A 37 -4.32 2.95 5.97
CA VAL A 37 -3.10 2.20 6.30
C VAL A 37 -1.91 3.11 5.98
N THR A 38 -1.23 3.59 7.02
CA THR A 38 -0.04 4.42 6.85
C THR A 38 1.22 3.56 6.68
N ALA A 39 1.86 3.68 5.53
CA ALA A 39 3.07 2.96 5.18
C ALA A 39 4.30 3.66 5.76
N ALA A 40 5.13 2.89 6.46
CA ALA A 40 6.40 3.36 6.98
C ALA A 40 7.58 2.96 6.08
N SER A 41 8.62 3.77 6.09
CA SER A 41 9.82 3.59 5.26
C SER A 41 11.05 3.09 6.01
N ASP A 42 11.08 3.22 7.34
CA ASP A 42 12.13 2.72 8.24
C ASP A 42 11.60 2.59 9.69
N PRO A 43 12.37 2.02 10.65
CA PRO A 43 11.89 1.85 12.03
C PRO A 43 11.53 3.15 12.77
N PRO A 44 12.30 4.26 12.69
CA PRO A 44 11.87 5.55 13.24
C PRO A 44 10.52 6.04 12.69
N ASP A 45 10.33 5.95 11.38
CA ASP A 45 9.07 6.30 10.70
C ASP A 45 7.91 5.38 11.14
N ALA A 46 8.18 4.09 11.26
CA ALA A 46 7.20 3.11 11.77
C ALA A 46 6.80 3.37 13.22
N ALA A 47 7.72 3.83 14.08
CA ALA A 47 7.40 4.25 15.43
C ALA A 47 6.51 5.50 15.47
N ALA A 48 6.73 6.46 14.55
CA ALA A 48 5.86 7.62 14.40
C ALA A 48 4.47 7.22 13.87
N ALA A 49 4.41 6.31 12.91
CA ALA A 49 3.18 5.73 12.38
C ALA A 49 2.37 5.00 13.48
N ALA A 50 3.04 4.20 14.32
CA ALA A 50 2.42 3.55 15.47
C ALA A 50 1.83 4.57 16.47
N ALA A 51 2.51 5.71 16.69
CA ALA A 51 1.97 6.77 17.53
C ALA A 51 0.70 7.41 16.94
N LEU A 52 0.65 7.61 15.61
CA LEU A 52 -0.56 8.07 14.93
C LEU A 52 -1.70 7.05 15.04
N ALA A 53 -1.42 5.76 14.84
CA ALA A 53 -2.42 4.69 14.94
C ALA A 53 -3.06 4.63 16.33
N ARG A 54 -2.26 4.73 17.40
CA ARG A 54 -2.77 4.81 18.79
C ARG A 54 -3.62 6.05 19.05
N GLN A 55 -3.35 7.15 18.36
CA GLN A 55 -4.08 8.40 18.52
C GLN A 55 -5.41 8.43 17.74
N TYR A 56 -5.46 7.77 16.58
CA TYR A 56 -6.60 7.81 15.68
C TYR A 56 -7.04 6.39 15.33
N GLY A 57 -8.15 5.93 15.91
CA GLY A 57 -8.64 4.55 15.72
C GLY A 57 -9.05 4.15 14.29
N CYS A 58 -8.98 5.05 13.31
CA CYS A 58 -9.14 4.74 11.88
C CYS A 58 -7.80 4.60 11.14
N VAL A 59 -6.67 4.69 11.85
CA VAL A 59 -5.33 4.58 11.28
C VAL A 59 -4.71 3.26 11.71
N TYR A 60 -4.29 2.49 10.72
CA TYR A 60 -3.45 1.31 10.87
C TYR A 60 -2.09 1.62 10.26
N PHE A 61 -1.08 0.81 10.54
CA PHE A 61 0.25 1.05 9.98
C PHE A 61 0.97 -0.22 9.53
N THR A 62 1.99 -0.03 8.70
CA THR A 62 2.94 -1.06 8.33
C THR A 62 4.30 -0.76 8.96
N ALA A 63 5.12 -1.78 9.18
CA ALA A 63 6.49 -1.61 9.66
C ALA A 63 7.46 -2.35 8.74
N GLY A 64 8.48 -1.65 8.25
CA GLY A 64 9.42 -2.18 7.27
C GLY A 64 10.51 -1.18 6.91
N VAL A 65 11.40 -1.59 6.03
CA VAL A 65 12.46 -0.79 5.43
C VAL A 65 12.25 -0.76 3.93
N HIS A 66 11.91 0.43 3.42
CA HIS A 66 11.73 0.72 2.01
C HIS A 66 13.07 0.56 1.26
N PRO A 67 13.10 0.14 -0.02
CA PRO A 67 14.34 -0.03 -0.80
C PRO A 67 15.27 1.18 -0.78
N HIS A 68 14.73 2.41 -0.74
CA HIS A 68 15.54 3.62 -0.59
C HIS A 68 16.37 3.66 0.69
N GLN A 69 15.85 3.11 1.80
CA GLN A 69 16.48 3.09 3.11
C GLN A 69 17.31 1.81 3.34
N ALA A 70 17.36 0.87 2.39
CA ALA A 70 18.01 -0.44 2.58
C ALA A 70 19.48 -0.35 3.02
N LYS A 71 20.26 0.65 2.54
CA LYS A 71 21.65 0.86 2.97
C LYS A 71 21.80 1.27 4.44
N GLN A 72 20.72 1.71 5.08
CA GLN A 72 20.66 2.11 6.49
C GLN A 72 20.14 0.97 7.38
N ALA A 73 19.76 -0.18 6.81
CA ALA A 73 19.39 -1.39 7.54
C ALA A 73 20.63 -2.02 8.19
N GLY A 74 21.01 -1.47 9.35
CA GLY A 74 22.11 -1.94 10.18
C GLY A 74 21.70 -3.06 11.14
N GLU A 75 22.61 -3.42 12.04
CA GLU A 75 22.36 -4.47 13.05
C GLU A 75 21.13 -4.15 13.92
N GLY A 76 20.29 -5.17 14.16
CA GLY A 76 19.09 -5.05 14.99
C GLY A 76 17.88 -4.37 14.33
N TYR A 77 17.94 -4.00 13.05
CA TYR A 77 16.78 -3.36 12.40
C TYR A 77 15.55 -4.27 12.35
N LEU A 78 15.73 -5.57 12.10
CA LEU A 78 14.63 -6.55 12.09
C LEU A 78 13.98 -6.69 13.46
N ASP A 79 14.77 -6.69 14.54
CA ASP A 79 14.25 -6.77 15.91
C ASP A 79 13.32 -5.57 16.20
N ARG A 80 13.65 -4.39 15.66
CA ARG A 80 12.87 -3.16 15.85
C ARG A 80 11.59 -3.19 15.04
N ILE A 81 11.63 -3.75 13.84
CA ILE A 81 10.42 -4.02 13.05
C ILE A 81 9.54 -5.04 13.79
N GLU A 82 10.12 -6.12 14.33
CA GLU A 82 9.40 -7.16 15.07
C GLU A 82 8.73 -6.61 16.34
N GLU A 83 9.43 -5.78 17.10
CA GLU A 83 8.89 -5.06 18.26
C GLU A 83 7.70 -4.17 17.88
N LEU A 84 7.79 -3.42 16.77
CA LEU A 84 6.71 -2.55 16.29
C LEU A 84 5.53 -3.36 15.72
N ALA A 85 5.81 -4.49 15.06
CA ALA A 85 4.81 -5.36 14.46
C ALA A 85 3.95 -6.11 15.48
N ALA A 86 4.34 -6.10 16.76
CA ALA A 86 3.57 -6.64 17.87
C ALA A 86 2.37 -5.76 18.27
N ALA A 87 2.29 -4.51 17.81
CA ALA A 87 1.13 -3.65 18.04
C ALA A 87 -0.09 -4.16 17.27
N ASP A 88 -1.28 -4.07 17.89
CA ASP A 88 -2.55 -4.51 17.27
C ASP A 88 -2.86 -3.70 16.00
N GLU A 89 -2.46 -2.43 15.96
CA GLU A 89 -2.67 -1.55 14.81
C GLU A 89 -1.65 -1.79 13.67
N ASN A 90 -0.61 -2.61 13.89
CA ASN A 90 0.29 -3.03 12.82
C ASN A 90 -0.38 -4.13 11.98
N VAL A 91 -0.58 -3.88 10.70
CA VAL A 91 -1.35 -4.80 9.83
C VAL A 91 -0.51 -5.51 8.78
N ALA A 92 0.74 -5.09 8.58
CA ALA A 92 1.65 -5.70 7.60
C ALA A 92 3.12 -5.35 7.83
N ILE A 93 4.00 -6.18 7.27
CA ILE A 93 5.40 -5.84 7.05
C ILE A 93 5.52 -5.08 5.73
N GLY A 94 5.98 -3.84 5.80
CA GLY A 94 5.89 -2.90 4.69
C GLY A 94 6.27 -1.49 5.12
N GLU A 95 6.67 -0.61 4.20
CA GLU A 95 6.83 -0.87 2.78
C GLU A 95 8.18 -1.56 2.51
N ILE A 96 8.19 -2.67 1.75
CA ILE A 96 9.40 -3.45 1.45
C ILE A 96 9.46 -3.77 -0.05
N GLY A 97 10.65 -4.02 -0.60
CA GLY A 97 10.77 -4.42 -2.00
C GLY A 97 11.98 -3.82 -2.70
N LEU A 98 11.82 -3.46 -3.97
CA LEU A 98 12.92 -3.02 -4.85
C LEU A 98 12.55 -1.77 -5.66
N ASP A 99 13.43 -0.77 -5.67
CA ASP A 99 13.35 0.41 -6.54
C ASP A 99 14.67 0.58 -7.30
N TYR A 100 14.64 0.25 -8.59
CA TYR A 100 15.78 0.40 -9.51
C TYR A 100 15.73 1.70 -10.33
N HIS A 101 14.68 2.50 -10.15
CA HIS A 101 14.51 3.77 -10.85
C HIS A 101 15.33 4.88 -10.17
N TYR A 102 15.19 5.04 -8.86
CA TYR A 102 15.95 6.01 -8.09
C TYR A 102 17.28 5.44 -7.58
N ASP A 103 17.34 4.13 -7.33
CA ASP A 103 18.56 3.38 -6.99
C ASP A 103 19.36 4.00 -5.82
N PHE A 104 18.65 4.51 -4.80
CA PHE A 104 19.25 5.21 -3.65
C PHE A 104 20.03 4.30 -2.69
N SER A 105 19.84 2.99 -2.79
CA SER A 105 20.60 1.95 -2.10
C SER A 105 21.11 0.91 -3.10
N PRO A 106 22.30 0.34 -2.92
CA PRO A 106 22.83 -0.69 -3.82
C PRO A 106 21.86 -1.87 -4.00
N ARG A 107 21.69 -2.35 -5.23
CA ARG A 107 20.68 -3.38 -5.56
C ARG A 107 20.90 -4.71 -4.82
N ASP A 108 22.13 -5.11 -4.58
CA ASP A 108 22.46 -6.27 -3.72
C ASP A 108 21.98 -6.07 -2.28
N VAL A 109 22.13 -4.85 -1.74
CA VAL A 109 21.61 -4.50 -0.42
C VAL A 109 20.09 -4.46 -0.41
N GLN A 110 19.44 -3.88 -1.42
CA GLN A 110 17.97 -3.89 -1.54
C GLN A 110 17.42 -5.32 -1.56
N ARG A 111 17.99 -6.21 -2.39
CA ARG A 111 17.57 -7.61 -2.50
C ARG A 111 17.73 -8.38 -1.18
N ARG A 112 18.87 -8.20 -0.49
CA ARG A 112 19.10 -8.81 0.83
C ARG A 112 18.06 -8.34 1.85
N VAL A 113 17.89 -7.03 2.00
CA VAL A 113 16.96 -6.43 2.97
C VAL A 113 15.51 -6.79 2.64
N PHE A 114 15.15 -6.91 1.36
CA PHE A 114 13.84 -7.38 0.96
C PHE A 114 13.61 -8.84 1.39
N ALA A 115 14.55 -9.74 1.08
CA ALA A 115 14.45 -11.15 1.44
C ALA A 115 14.38 -11.37 2.97
N GLU A 116 15.21 -10.68 3.74
CA GLU A 116 15.21 -10.74 5.21
C GLU A 116 13.84 -10.35 5.83
N GLN A 117 13.21 -9.31 5.28
CA GLN A 117 11.89 -8.87 5.74
C GLN A 117 10.75 -9.80 5.33
N LEU A 118 10.86 -10.49 4.18
CA LEU A 118 9.93 -11.56 3.81
C LEU A 118 10.00 -12.74 4.78
N GLU A 119 11.19 -13.12 5.23
CA GLU A 119 11.35 -14.15 6.27
C GLU A 119 10.73 -13.73 7.61
N LEU A 120 10.92 -12.47 8.00
CA LEU A 120 10.27 -11.91 9.18
C LEU A 120 8.73 -11.96 9.06
N ALA A 121 8.18 -11.50 7.93
CA ALA A 121 6.74 -11.49 7.70
C ALA A 121 6.13 -12.90 7.79
N LYS A 122 6.80 -13.91 7.22
CA LYS A 122 6.38 -15.31 7.34
C LYS A 122 6.40 -15.80 8.78
N ARG A 123 7.46 -15.50 9.53
CA ARG A 123 7.57 -15.87 10.96
C ARG A 123 6.43 -15.26 11.78
N LEU A 124 6.05 -14.02 11.49
CA LEU A 124 4.99 -13.31 12.18
C LEU A 124 3.57 -13.60 11.63
N GLY A 125 3.45 -14.30 10.51
CA GLY A 125 2.16 -14.53 9.83
C GLY A 125 1.50 -13.24 9.31
N LYS A 126 2.28 -12.17 9.13
CA LYS A 126 1.79 -10.86 8.71
C LYS A 126 1.77 -10.75 7.17
N PRO A 127 0.79 -10.02 6.60
CA PRO A 127 0.84 -9.59 5.21
C PRO A 127 2.11 -8.79 4.88
N VAL A 128 2.44 -8.71 3.58
CA VAL A 128 3.53 -7.90 3.05
C VAL A 128 3.04 -6.87 2.05
N VAL A 129 3.49 -5.62 2.20
CA VAL A 129 3.22 -4.53 1.25
C VAL A 129 4.47 -4.31 0.40
N ILE A 130 4.34 -4.67 -0.88
CA ILE A 130 5.44 -4.74 -1.83
C ILE A 130 5.52 -3.46 -2.67
N HIS A 131 6.65 -2.78 -2.55
CA HIS A 131 7.13 -1.78 -3.49
C HIS A 131 7.89 -2.45 -4.63
N THR A 132 7.53 -2.13 -5.87
CA THR A 132 8.37 -2.52 -7.01
C THR A 132 8.36 -1.48 -8.10
N ARG A 133 9.54 -0.97 -8.43
CA ARG A 133 9.71 0.01 -9.51
C ARG A 133 10.92 -0.30 -10.36
N GLU A 134 10.69 -0.52 -11.65
CA GLU A 134 11.71 -0.94 -12.63
C GLU A 134 12.50 -2.21 -12.21
N ALA A 135 11.93 -3.01 -11.30
CA ALA A 135 12.57 -4.17 -10.68
C ALA A 135 11.68 -5.43 -10.68
N PHE A 136 10.63 -5.44 -11.52
CA PHE A 136 9.54 -6.43 -11.44
C PHE A 136 10.00 -7.90 -11.53
N GLU A 137 10.97 -8.21 -12.40
CA GLU A 137 11.49 -9.57 -12.55
C GLU A 137 12.21 -10.07 -11.29
N ASP A 138 13.07 -9.22 -10.71
CA ASP A 138 13.81 -9.54 -9.49
C ASP A 138 12.86 -9.67 -8.29
N THR A 139 11.86 -8.78 -8.20
CA THR A 139 10.81 -8.87 -7.17
C THR A 139 10.09 -10.21 -7.24
N LEU A 140 9.66 -10.64 -8.43
CA LEU A 140 8.99 -11.93 -8.61
C LEU A 140 9.92 -13.12 -8.33
N ALA A 141 11.20 -13.03 -8.69
CA ALA A 141 12.17 -14.08 -8.39
C ALA A 141 12.34 -14.26 -6.88
N ILE A 142 12.53 -13.17 -6.13
CA ILE A 142 12.68 -13.20 -4.67
C ILE A 142 11.40 -13.69 -3.99
N LEU A 143 10.21 -13.25 -4.44
CA LEU A 143 8.94 -13.75 -3.89
C LEU A 143 8.73 -15.24 -4.13
N ARG A 144 9.16 -15.78 -5.28
CA ARG A 144 9.08 -17.22 -5.55
C ARG A 144 10.03 -18.02 -4.66
N GLU A 145 11.22 -17.49 -4.40
CA GLU A 145 12.20 -18.12 -3.52
C GLU A 145 11.74 -18.11 -2.06
N ALA A 146 11.26 -16.95 -1.58
CA ALA A 146 10.76 -16.79 -0.22
C ALA A 146 9.42 -17.50 0.01
N ALA A 147 8.60 -17.64 -1.05
CA ALA A 147 7.30 -18.29 -1.05
C ALA A 147 6.36 -17.90 0.12
N PRO A 148 6.14 -16.60 0.41
CA PRO A 148 5.10 -16.21 1.35
C PRO A 148 3.71 -16.60 0.83
N PRO A 149 2.71 -16.84 1.70
CA PRO A 149 1.35 -17.14 1.27
C PRO A 149 0.81 -16.03 0.35
N GLY A 150 0.28 -16.42 -0.81
CA GLY A 150 -0.16 -15.49 -1.85
C GLY A 150 -1.16 -14.46 -1.38
N GLU A 151 -2.16 -14.92 -0.64
CA GLU A 151 -3.22 -14.12 -0.03
C GLU A 151 -2.73 -13.16 1.06
N LYS A 152 -1.42 -13.17 1.37
CA LYS A 152 -0.74 -12.25 2.28
C LYS A 152 0.16 -11.25 1.56
N ILE A 153 0.14 -11.19 0.23
CA ILE A 153 0.97 -10.28 -0.57
C ILE A 153 0.08 -9.20 -1.19
N VAL A 154 0.48 -7.93 -1.10
CA VAL A 154 -0.07 -6.86 -1.95
C VAL A 154 1.05 -6.15 -2.70
N PHE A 155 0.89 -6.01 -4.01
CA PHE A 155 1.69 -5.08 -4.81
C PHE A 155 1.02 -3.72 -4.77
N HIS A 156 1.60 -2.79 -4.00
CA HIS A 156 1.10 -1.43 -3.91
C HIS A 156 1.42 -0.67 -5.21
N SER A 157 0.60 0.33 -5.53
CA SER A 157 0.73 1.26 -6.65
C SER A 157 1.15 0.58 -7.96
N TYR A 158 0.42 -0.45 -8.37
CA TYR A 158 0.75 -1.23 -9.55
C TYR A 158 0.69 -0.37 -10.83
N THR A 159 1.82 -0.28 -11.53
CA THR A 159 1.98 0.53 -12.75
C THR A 159 2.28 -0.27 -14.02
N GLY A 160 2.27 -1.60 -13.93
CA GLY A 160 2.48 -2.49 -15.07
C GLY A 160 1.25 -2.69 -15.97
N ASP A 161 1.33 -3.64 -16.89
CA ASP A 161 0.27 -3.97 -17.83
C ASP A 161 -0.55 -5.20 -17.42
N ALA A 162 -1.52 -5.57 -18.26
CA ALA A 162 -2.37 -6.75 -18.01
C ALA A 162 -1.63 -8.08 -18.07
N ALA A 163 -0.45 -8.17 -18.71
CA ALA A 163 0.35 -9.39 -18.71
C ALA A 163 1.13 -9.51 -17.39
N GLY A 164 1.73 -8.40 -16.93
CA GLY A 164 2.40 -8.33 -15.64
C GLY A 164 1.44 -8.63 -14.48
N VAL A 165 0.23 -8.06 -14.48
CA VAL A 165 -0.70 -8.25 -13.35
C VAL A 165 -1.16 -9.71 -13.23
N ARG A 166 -1.29 -10.45 -14.35
CA ARG A 166 -1.58 -11.89 -14.30
C ARG A 166 -0.50 -12.66 -13.56
N ARG A 167 0.77 -12.29 -13.74
CA ARG A 167 1.90 -12.91 -13.01
C ARG A 167 1.88 -12.60 -11.52
N VAL A 168 1.34 -11.44 -11.13
CA VAL A 168 1.06 -11.11 -9.72
C VAL A 168 -0.08 -11.98 -9.19
N LEU A 169 -1.16 -12.14 -9.96
CA LEU A 169 -2.29 -12.98 -9.59
C LEU A 169 -1.96 -14.48 -9.53
N ASP A 170 -1.01 -14.96 -10.33
CA ASP A 170 -0.49 -16.33 -10.26
C ASP A 170 0.18 -16.63 -8.91
N LEU A 171 0.66 -15.59 -8.19
CA LEU A 171 1.14 -15.71 -6.83
C LEU A 171 0.00 -15.76 -5.80
N GLY A 172 -1.24 -15.44 -6.19
CA GLY A 172 -2.38 -15.26 -5.28
C GLY A 172 -2.48 -13.87 -4.65
N ALA A 173 -1.63 -12.93 -5.07
CA ALA A 173 -1.46 -11.61 -4.46
C ALA A 173 -2.59 -10.62 -4.79
N TYR A 174 -2.76 -9.64 -3.91
CA TYR A 174 -3.58 -8.45 -4.13
C TYR A 174 -2.83 -7.41 -4.97
N VAL A 175 -3.59 -6.53 -5.62
CA VAL A 175 -3.08 -5.47 -6.48
C VAL A 175 -3.70 -4.14 -6.09
N GLY A 176 -2.88 -3.22 -5.59
CA GLY A 176 -3.25 -1.86 -5.25
C GLY A 176 -3.11 -0.92 -6.44
N PHE A 177 -4.07 -0.02 -6.62
CA PHE A 177 -4.05 1.00 -7.65
C PHE A 177 -4.14 2.39 -7.02
N SER A 178 -3.24 3.27 -7.42
CA SER A 178 -3.16 4.65 -6.94
C SER A 178 -3.78 5.65 -7.93
N GLY A 179 -3.62 6.95 -7.65
CA GLY A 179 -4.06 8.05 -8.52
C GLY A 179 -3.58 7.94 -9.97
N ILE A 180 -2.48 7.22 -10.24
CA ILE A 180 -1.97 6.98 -11.59
C ILE A 180 -3.03 6.35 -12.49
N ALA A 181 -3.92 5.49 -11.96
CA ALA A 181 -5.00 4.86 -12.72
C ALA A 181 -5.95 5.88 -13.38
N THR A 182 -6.06 7.07 -12.78
CA THR A 182 -6.92 8.17 -13.27
C THR A 182 -6.27 8.99 -14.39
N PHE A 183 -4.95 8.90 -14.58
CA PHE A 183 -4.26 9.75 -15.55
C PHE A 183 -4.69 9.45 -16.98
N ASN A 184 -4.79 10.48 -17.81
CA ASN A 184 -5.28 10.36 -19.18
C ASN A 184 -4.50 9.31 -20.01
N LYS A 185 -3.19 9.16 -19.76
CA LYS A 185 -2.30 8.24 -20.50
C LYS A 185 -2.19 6.83 -19.90
N SER A 186 -2.87 6.54 -18.79
CA SER A 186 -2.75 5.28 -18.04
C SER A 186 -3.72 4.17 -18.50
N ASP A 187 -4.00 4.09 -19.81
CA ASP A 187 -4.90 3.06 -20.33
C ASP A 187 -4.41 1.63 -20.07
N SER A 188 -3.09 1.41 -20.05
CA SER A 188 -2.51 0.10 -19.70
C SER A 188 -2.85 -0.32 -18.28
N ILE A 189 -2.79 0.62 -17.32
CA ILE A 189 -3.09 0.38 -15.91
C ILE A 189 -4.59 0.13 -15.71
N ARG A 190 -5.46 0.91 -16.39
CA ARG A 190 -6.91 0.63 -16.38
C ARG A 190 -7.24 -0.74 -16.97
N ARG A 191 -6.55 -1.17 -18.04
CA ARG A 191 -6.69 -2.54 -18.57
C ARG A 191 -6.18 -3.60 -17.61
N ALA A 192 -5.12 -3.33 -16.85
CA ALA A 192 -4.64 -4.22 -15.79
C ALA A 192 -5.69 -4.35 -14.68
N ALA A 193 -6.23 -3.24 -14.17
CA ALA A 193 -7.29 -3.25 -13.16
C ALA A 193 -8.56 -4.01 -13.61
N ALA A 194 -8.91 -3.93 -14.90
CA ALA A 194 -10.06 -4.64 -15.45
C ALA A 194 -9.93 -6.18 -15.42
N VAL A 195 -8.70 -6.73 -15.37
CA VAL A 195 -8.46 -8.18 -15.34
C VAL A 195 -8.23 -8.73 -13.94
N VAL A 196 -8.05 -7.87 -12.93
CA VAL A 196 -7.93 -8.28 -11.53
C VAL A 196 -9.29 -8.79 -11.03
N GLY A 197 -9.28 -9.93 -10.35
CA GLY A 197 -10.48 -10.53 -9.75
C GLY A 197 -11.07 -9.65 -8.65
N ASP A 198 -12.38 -9.78 -8.42
CA ASP A 198 -13.12 -9.05 -7.39
C ASP A 198 -12.51 -9.20 -5.99
N ASP A 199 -11.85 -10.32 -5.72
CA ASP A 199 -11.31 -10.68 -4.43
C ASP A 199 -9.82 -10.30 -4.25
N ARG A 200 -9.23 -9.57 -5.20
CA ARG A 200 -7.79 -9.20 -5.18
C ARG A 200 -7.49 -7.74 -5.52
N ILE A 201 -8.48 -6.92 -5.85
CA ILE A 201 -8.27 -5.51 -6.18
C ILE A 201 -8.37 -4.61 -4.93
N LEU A 202 -7.47 -3.64 -4.82
CA LEU A 202 -7.43 -2.62 -3.76
C LEU A 202 -7.25 -1.23 -4.36
N VAL A 203 -7.58 -0.20 -3.57
CA VAL A 203 -7.39 1.22 -3.92
C VAL A 203 -6.59 1.92 -2.85
N GLU A 204 -5.77 2.87 -3.29
CA GLU A 204 -4.89 3.64 -2.42
C GLU A 204 -4.64 5.03 -2.99
N THR A 205 -4.09 5.92 -2.17
CA THR A 205 -3.65 7.23 -2.64
C THR A 205 -2.17 7.30 -2.93
N ASP A 206 -1.36 6.57 -2.17
CA ASP A 206 0.08 6.84 -2.02
C ASP A 206 0.33 8.30 -1.58
N ALA A 207 -0.62 8.90 -0.86
CA ALA A 207 -0.52 10.28 -0.42
C ALA A 207 0.70 10.44 0.49
N PRO A 208 1.43 11.56 0.42
CA PRO A 208 1.11 12.81 -0.29
C PRO A 208 1.51 12.85 -1.78
N TYR A 209 1.88 11.72 -2.38
CA TYR A 209 2.23 11.61 -3.80
C TYR A 209 0.99 11.32 -4.66
N LEU A 210 1.19 11.30 -5.98
CA LEU A 210 0.27 10.72 -6.96
C LEU A 210 -1.18 11.24 -6.91
N SER A 211 -1.38 12.56 -6.74
CA SER A 211 -2.70 13.19 -6.82
C SER A 211 -3.46 12.76 -8.07
N PRO A 212 -4.74 12.34 -7.97
CA PRO A 212 -5.56 11.95 -9.12
C PRO A 212 -5.63 13.04 -10.21
N GLU A 213 -5.93 12.66 -11.45
CA GLU A 213 -5.94 13.55 -12.62
C GLU A 213 -6.83 14.78 -12.41
N GLN A 214 -8.01 14.59 -11.81
CA GLN A 214 -8.96 15.67 -11.50
C GLN A 214 -8.36 16.70 -10.52
N LEU A 215 -7.41 16.27 -9.68
CA LEU A 215 -6.74 17.05 -8.66
C LEU A 215 -5.24 17.23 -8.97
N ARG A 216 -4.80 17.08 -10.23
CA ARG A 216 -3.37 17.12 -10.61
C ARG A 216 -2.60 18.38 -10.19
N LYS A 217 -3.30 19.48 -9.84
CA LYS A 217 -2.70 20.72 -9.33
C LYS A 217 -2.40 20.67 -7.83
N MET A 218 -3.03 19.76 -7.09
CA MET A 218 -2.79 19.52 -5.68
C MET A 218 -1.43 18.85 -5.53
N ARG A 219 -0.46 19.58 -4.97
CA ARG A 219 0.92 19.09 -4.81
C ARG A 219 1.06 18.06 -3.69
N THR A 220 0.26 18.21 -2.63
CA THR A 220 0.21 17.31 -1.49
C THR A 220 -1.10 16.56 -1.58
N ASN A 221 -1.07 15.33 -2.07
CA ASN A 221 -2.24 14.46 -2.08
C ASN A 221 -2.67 14.11 -0.64
N GLU A 222 -3.87 13.58 -0.46
CA GLU A 222 -4.38 13.18 0.85
C GLU A 222 -5.35 11.98 0.73
N PRO A 223 -5.55 11.19 1.80
CA PRO A 223 -6.39 9.98 1.78
C PRO A 223 -7.81 10.18 1.28
N ALA A 224 -8.39 11.37 1.49
CA ALA A 224 -9.72 11.71 0.99
C ALA A 224 -9.86 11.50 -0.53
N ASN A 225 -8.76 11.60 -1.27
CA ASN A 225 -8.75 11.53 -2.72
C ASN A 225 -8.78 10.09 -3.25
N VAL A 226 -8.71 9.05 -2.39
CA VAL A 226 -8.85 7.64 -2.81
C VAL A 226 -10.20 7.39 -3.50
N VAL A 227 -11.23 8.17 -3.14
CA VAL A 227 -12.56 8.09 -3.75
C VAL A 227 -12.53 8.34 -5.26
N HIS A 228 -11.62 9.18 -5.76
CA HIS A 228 -11.45 9.43 -7.20
C HIS A 228 -10.80 8.24 -7.92
N VAL A 229 -9.93 7.50 -7.22
CA VAL A 229 -9.35 6.27 -7.73
C VAL A 229 -10.43 5.19 -7.81
N ALA A 230 -11.20 5.03 -6.74
CA ALA A 230 -12.32 4.10 -6.69
C ALA A 230 -13.38 4.41 -7.77
N GLU A 231 -13.74 5.68 -7.96
CA GLU A 231 -14.70 6.11 -8.99
C GLU A 231 -14.19 5.77 -10.41
N CYS A 232 -12.92 6.05 -10.69
CA CYS A 232 -12.30 5.72 -11.98
C CYS A 232 -12.36 4.21 -12.26
N LEU A 233 -11.99 3.38 -11.27
CA LEU A 233 -11.96 1.93 -11.43
C LEU A 233 -13.36 1.32 -11.45
N ALA A 234 -14.31 1.85 -10.69
CA ALA A 234 -15.72 1.46 -10.75
C ALA A 234 -16.27 1.67 -12.17
N ALA A 235 -15.96 2.80 -12.81
CA ALA A 235 -16.35 3.08 -14.19
C ALA A 235 -15.72 2.10 -15.19
N VAL A 236 -14.43 1.77 -15.02
CA VAL A 236 -13.73 0.74 -15.82
C VAL A 236 -14.43 -0.62 -15.71
N ARG A 237 -14.91 -0.96 -14.51
CA ARG A 237 -15.59 -2.24 -14.20
C ARG A 237 -17.11 -2.18 -14.38
N ARG A 238 -17.66 -1.06 -14.85
CA ARG A 238 -19.10 -0.85 -15.10
C ARG A 238 -19.97 -1.13 -13.86
N THR A 239 -19.49 -0.72 -12.70
CA THR A 239 -20.20 -0.82 -11.42
C THR A 239 -20.34 0.55 -10.76
N THR A 240 -21.06 0.64 -9.64
CA THR A 240 -21.20 1.88 -8.89
C THR A 240 -20.01 2.10 -7.97
N LEU A 241 -19.77 3.37 -7.59
CA LEU A 241 -18.75 3.70 -6.58
C LEU A 241 -19.03 3.01 -5.24
N LYS A 242 -20.31 2.90 -4.85
CA LYS A 242 -20.72 2.24 -3.60
C LYS A 242 -20.33 0.75 -3.63
N ASP A 243 -20.76 0.02 -4.66
CA ASP A 243 -20.50 -1.43 -4.75
C ASP A 243 -19.00 -1.73 -4.90
N PHE A 244 -18.27 -0.92 -5.70
CA PHE A 244 -16.82 -1.09 -5.84
C PHE A 244 -16.08 -0.76 -4.54
N GLY A 245 -16.55 0.25 -3.82
CA GLY A 245 -16.02 0.66 -2.53
C GLY A 245 -16.19 -0.39 -1.44
N GLU A 246 -17.39 -0.98 -1.32
CA GLU A 246 -17.67 -2.11 -0.42
C GLU A 246 -16.79 -3.32 -0.75
N LEU A 247 -16.60 -3.60 -2.05
CA LEU A 247 -15.74 -4.69 -2.52
C LEU A 247 -14.27 -4.48 -2.14
N THR A 248 -13.69 -3.31 -2.42
CA THR A 248 -12.28 -3.04 -2.08
C THR A 248 -12.06 -2.94 -0.57
N THR A 249 -13.05 -2.43 0.17
CA THR A 249 -13.04 -2.42 1.63
C THR A 249 -13.06 -3.85 2.19
N THR A 250 -13.91 -4.73 1.66
CA THR A 250 -13.95 -6.16 2.04
C THR A 250 -12.59 -6.84 1.79
N ASN A 251 -11.93 -6.51 0.67
CA ASN A 251 -10.60 -7.03 0.38
C ASN A 251 -9.53 -6.50 1.35
N ALA A 252 -9.57 -5.21 1.69
CA ALA A 252 -8.66 -4.60 2.65
C ALA A 252 -8.83 -5.23 4.05
N VAL A 253 -10.07 -5.40 4.51
CA VAL A 253 -10.39 -6.09 5.78
C VAL A 253 -9.87 -7.52 5.77
N ARG A 254 -10.07 -8.26 4.67
CA ARG A 254 -9.60 -9.65 4.54
C ARG A 254 -8.07 -9.76 4.57
N LEU A 255 -7.37 -8.89 3.85
CA LEU A 255 -5.91 -8.91 3.76
C LEU A 255 -5.27 -8.50 5.10
N PHE A 256 -5.68 -7.34 5.63
CA PHE A 256 -5.04 -6.67 6.75
C PHE A 256 -5.64 -7.01 8.12
N GLY A 257 -6.81 -7.67 8.17
CA GLY A 257 -7.49 -7.98 9.42
C GLY A 257 -8.02 -6.74 10.13
N LEU A 258 -8.46 -5.73 9.39
CA LEU A 258 -8.92 -4.45 9.95
C LEU A 258 -10.19 -4.65 10.80
N ASP A 259 -10.23 -4.02 11.98
CA ASP A 259 -11.40 -4.01 12.86
C ASP A 259 -12.41 -2.93 12.44
N ILE A 260 -12.91 -3.06 11.21
CA ILE A 260 -13.97 -2.23 10.63
C ILE A 260 -14.99 -3.10 9.90
N SER A 261 -16.26 -2.71 9.93
CA SER A 261 -17.33 -3.37 9.17
C SER A 261 -17.62 -2.57 7.89
N PRO A 262 -17.55 -3.17 6.70
CA PRO A 262 -18.00 -2.54 5.45
C PRO A 262 -19.50 -2.22 5.47
#